data_AF-A0A7U9SQ35-F1
#
_entry.id   AF-A0A7U9SQ35-F1
#
_cell.length_a   1.000
_cell.length_b   1.000
_cell.length_c   1.000
_cell.angle_alpha   90.00
_cell.angle_beta   90.00
_cell.angle_gamma   90.00
#
_symmetry.space_group_name_H-M   'P 1'
#
loop_
_entity.id
_entity.type
_entity.pdbx_description
1 polymer ?
#
loop_
_entity_poly.entity_id
_entity_poly.type
_entity_poly.pdbx_seq_one_letter_code
_entity_poly.pdbx_strand_id
1 'polypeptide(L)' 'MKNVNWVRKLTSRKLWTAAASFVSMMIVATGGTKNTAAQVTALIMAGASVVAYIIGEGLTDSANAGIEVGVEIEDAEKEV' A
#
# COMPACT_ATOMS: atom_id res chain seq x y z
N MET A 1 3.33 19.46 16.60
CA MET A 1 3.63 18.00 16.48
C MET A 1 3.97 17.72 15.02
N LYS A 2 5.11 17.09 14.72
CA LYS A 2 5.55 16.89 13.33
C LYS A 2 4.56 15.95 12.62
N ASN A 3 4.02 16.37 11.48
CA ASN A 3 3.13 15.56 10.64
C ASN A 3 3.87 14.28 10.22
N VAL A 4 3.55 13.15 10.85
CA VAL A 4 4.13 11.85 10.51
C VAL A 4 3.49 11.36 9.23
N ASN A 5 4.27 11.28 8.15
CA ASN A 5 3.82 10.65 6.92
C ASN A 5 3.77 9.12 7.12
N TRP A 6 2.62 8.64 7.58
CA TRP A 6 2.34 7.23 7.87
C TRP A 6 2.39 6.36 6.62
N VAL A 7 1.90 6.88 5.49
CA VAL A 7 1.96 6.20 4.19
C VAL A 7 3.40 5.83 3.84
N ARG A 8 4.33 6.79 3.92
CA ARG A 8 5.75 6.56 3.64
C ARG A 8 6.40 5.55 4.60
N LYS A 9 5.94 5.48 5.85
CA LYS A 9 6.45 4.51 6.82
C LYS A 9 5.91 3.11 6.57
N LEU A 10 4.62 2.98 6.25
CA LEU A 10 3.94 1.70 6.01
C LEU A 10 4.35 1.07 4.67
N THR A 11 4.72 1.86 3.66
CA THR A 11 5.28 1.34 2.39
C THR A 11 6.81 1.21 2.42
N SER A 12 7.45 1.52 3.54
CA SER A 12 8.92 1.52 3.61
C SER A 12 9.49 0.10 3.58
N ARG A 13 10.46 -0.13 2.69
CA ARG A 13 11.21 -1.39 2.61
C ARG A 13 11.80 -1.80 3.97
N LYS A 14 12.24 -0.83 4.78
CA LYS A 14 12.83 -1.08 6.12
C LYS A 14 11.83 -1.71 7.10
N LEU A 15 10.57 -1.30 7.03
CA LEU A 15 9.51 -1.85 7.87
C LEU A 15 9.22 -3.30 7.48
N TRP A 16 9.05 -3.56 6.18
CA TRP A 16 8.75 -4.90 5.67
C TRP A 16 9.92 -5.88 5.84
N THR A 17 11.17 -5.43 5.68
CA THR A 17 12.34 -6.27 5.98
C THR A 17 12.42 -6.65 7.45
N ALA A 18 12.08 -5.71 8.36
CA ALA A 18 12.10 -5.98 9.79
C ALA A 18 10.96 -6.91 10.21
N ALA A 19 9.76 -6.73 9.66
CA ALA A 19 8.64 -7.64 9.88
C ALA A 19 8.97 -9.06 9.38
N ALA A 20 9.53 -9.17 8.17
CA ALA A 20 9.93 -10.46 7.61
C ALA A 20 11.01 -11.15 8.44
N SER A 21 12.05 -10.43 8.88
CA SER A 21 13.11 -11.03 9.71
C SER A 21 12.60 -11.46 11.09
N PHE A 22 11.73 -10.67 11.69
CA PHE A 22 11.09 -11.00 12.96
C PHE A 22 10.25 -12.27 12.86
N VAL A 23 9.36 -12.36 11.86
CA VAL A 23 8.50 -13.52 11.65
C VAL A 23 9.33 -14.76 11.28
N SER A 24 10.38 -14.60 10.48
CA SER A 24 11.29 -15.70 10.15
C SER A 24 11.96 -16.29 11.40
N MET A 25 12.43 -15.44 12.31
CA MET A 25 12.99 -15.90 13.59
C MET A 25 11.95 -16.56 14.50
N MET A 26 10.72 -16.04 14.54
CA MET A 26 9.63 -16.67 15.30
C MET A 26 9.32 -18.08 14.82
N ILE A 27 9.23 -18.29 13.50
CA ILE A 27 8.92 -19.60 12.91
C ILE A 27 9.97 -20.63 13.30
N VAL A 28 11.25 -20.26 13.23
CA VAL A 28 12.35 -21.14 13.62
C VAL A 28 12.30 -21.42 15.13
N ALA A 29 12.03 -20.41 15.94
CA ALA A 29 11.93 -20.55 17.40
C ALA A 29 10.79 -21.48 17.85
N THR A 30 9.69 -21.54 17.10
CA THR A 30 8.56 -22.45 17.38
C THR A 30 8.75 -23.86 16.81
N GLY A 31 9.93 -24.20 16.29
CA GLY A 31 10.22 -25.52 15.71
C GLY A 31 9.84 -25.67 14.23
N GLY A 32 9.54 -24.58 13.53
CA GLY A 32 9.26 -24.58 12.10
C GLY A 32 10.52 -24.78 11.26
N THR A 33 10.36 -25.34 10.05
CA THR A 33 11.50 -25.60 9.17
C THR A 33 12.03 -24.31 8.54
N LYS A 34 13.33 -24.30 8.17
CA LYS A 34 13.94 -23.19 7.41
C LYS A 34 13.21 -22.90 6.10
N ASN A 35 12.67 -23.93 5.45
CA ASN A 35 11.91 -23.79 4.21
C ASN A 35 10.59 -23.04 4.44
N THR A 36 9.87 -23.39 5.51
CA THR A 36 8.65 -22.68 5.91
C THR A 36 8.94 -21.23 6.27
N ALA A 37 10.02 -20.96 7.01
CA ALA A 37 10.43 -19.60 7.35
C ALA A 37 10.75 -18.75 6.10
N ALA A 38 11.45 -19.34 5.12
CA ALA A 38 11.74 -18.69 3.84
C ALA A 38 10.47 -18.40 3.02
N GLN A 39 9.54 -19.36 2.94
CA GLN A 39 8.26 -19.20 2.25
C GLN A 39 7.40 -18.09 2.88
N VAL A 40 7.29 -18.07 4.21
CA VAL A 40 6.52 -17.01 4.90
C VAL A 40 7.20 -15.65 4.73
N THR A 41 8.53 -15.59 4.77
CA THR A 41 9.28 -14.35 4.47
C THR A 41 8.99 -13.85 3.05
N ALA A 42 9.01 -14.75 2.05
CA ALA A 42 8.68 -14.40 0.67
C ALA A 42 7.22 -13.92 0.53
N LEU A 43 6.29 -14.53 1.25
CA LEU A 43 4.88 -14.13 1.28
C LEU A 43 4.69 -12.74 1.89
N ILE A 44 5.40 -12.42 2.99
CA ILE A 44 5.38 -11.08 3.59
C ILE A 44 5.88 -10.03 2.60
N MET A 45 6.94 -10.34 1.85
CA MET A 45 7.46 -9.44 0.82
C MET A 45 6.51 -9.28 -0.37
N ALA A 46 5.81 -10.33 -0.77
CA ALA A 46 4.76 -10.24 -1.80
C ALA A 46 3.57 -9.40 -1.30
N GLY A 47 3.15 -9.58 -0.05
CA GLY A 47 2.09 -8.79 0.59
C GLY A 47 2.44 -7.31 0.71
N ALA A 48 3.72 -6.98 0.91
CA ALA A 48 4.20 -5.60 0.91
C ALA A 48 3.87 -4.86 -0.40
N SER A 49 4.01 -5.54 -1.54
CA SER A 49 3.68 -4.98 -2.87
C SER A 49 2.19 -4.72 -3.02
N VAL A 50 1.34 -5.61 -2.52
CA VAL A 50 -0.12 -5.44 -2.54
C VAL A 50 -0.54 -4.25 -1.68
N VAL A 51 0.03 -4.12 -0.48
CA VAL A 51 -0.25 -2.97 0.41
C VAL A 51 0.23 -1.66 -0.22
N ALA A 52 1.40 -1.66 -0.86
CA ALA A 52 1.90 -0.48 -1.58
C ALA A 52 0.99 -0.08 -2.75
N TYR A 53 0.45 -1.06 -3.48
CA TYR A 53 -0.50 -0.83 -4.57
C TYR A 53 -1.80 -0.20 -4.06
N ILE A 54 -2.42 -0.79 -3.03
CA ILE A 54 -3.66 -0.27 -2.44
C ILE A 54 -3.49 1.16 -1.90
N ILE A 55 -2.36 1.46 -1.26
CA ILE A 55 -2.08 2.81 -0.78
C ILE A 55 -1.85 3.77 -1.96
N GLY A 56 -1.19 3.33 -3.03
CA GLY A 56 -1.02 4.12 -4.25
C GLY A 56 -2.35 4.45 -4.93
N GLU A 57 -3.25 3.47 -5.03
CA GLU A 57 -4.61 3.67 -5.53
C GLU A 57 -5.40 4.60 -4.62
N GLY A 58 -5.39 4.39 -3.30
CA GLY A 58 -6.12 5.25 -2.36
C GLY A 58 -5.63 6.70 -2.32
N LEU A 59 -4.33 6.94 -2.54
CA LEU A 59 -3.79 8.29 -2.74
C LEU A 59 -4.28 8.92 -4.06
N THR A 60 -4.35 8.13 -5.13
CA THR A 60 -4.85 8.58 -6.43
C THR A 60 -6.34 8.89 -6.37
N ASP A 61 -7.11 8.05 -5.70
CA ASP A 61 -8.55 8.23 -5.49
C ASP A 61 -8.85 9.44 -4.61
N SER A 62 -8.11 9.64 -3.50
CA SER A 62 -8.22 10.87 -2.69
C SER A 62 -7.84 12.14 -3.47
N ALA A 63 -6.84 12.06 -4.35
CA ALA A 63 -6.47 13.18 -5.21
C ALA A 63 -7.55 13.47 -6.26
N ASN A 64 -8.21 12.42 -6.78
CA ASN A 64 -9.26 12.54 -7.79
C ASN A 64 -10.60 12.98 -7.17
N ALA A 65 -10.92 12.58 -5.93
CA ALA A 65 -12.08 13.06 -5.17
C ALA A 65 -11.99 14.55 -4.82
N GLY A 66 -10.79 15.15 -4.85
CA GLY A 66 -10.58 16.59 -4.73
C GLY A 66 -10.74 17.36 -6.05
N ILE A 67 -10.88 16.68 -7.18
CA ILE A 67 -11.18 17.28 -8.47
C ILE A 67 -12.69 17.13 -8.67
N GLU A 68 -13.47 18.08 -8.13
CA GLU A 68 -14.82 18.31 -8.62
C GLU A 68 -14.69 18.76 -10.08
N VAL A 69 -14.87 17.82 -11.01
CA VAL A 69 -14.99 18.13 -12.43
C VAL A 69 -16.26 18.97 -12.58
N GLY A 70 -16.08 20.29 -12.60
CA GLY A 70 -17.13 21.22 -13.02
C GLY A 70 -17.52 20.85 -14.44
N VAL A 71 -18.62 20.14 -14.58
CA VAL A 71 -19.26 19.90 -15.88
C VAL A 71 -19.87 21.24 -16.29
N GLU A 72 -19.12 22.05 -17.03
CA GLU A 72 -19.71 23.12 -17.83
C GLU A 72 -20.48 22.44 -18.97
N ILE A 73 -21.80 22.36 -18.79
CA ILE A 73 -22.73 22.03 -19.86
C ILE A 73 -22.79 23.28 -20.74
N GLU A 74 -22.11 23.26 -21.88
CA GLU A 74 -22.41 24.21 -22.95
C GLU A 74 -23.81 23.87 -23.48
N ASP A 75 -24.79 24.66 -23.06
CA ASP A 75 -26.14 24.65 -23.60
C ASP A 75 -26.06 24.99 -25.09
N ALA A 76 -26.14 23.97 -25.93
CA ALA A 76 -26.40 24.12 -27.35
C ALA A 76 -27.84 24.59 -27.54
N GLU A 77 -28.06 25.90 -27.40
CA GLU A 77 -29.32 26.55 -27.72
C GLU A 77 -29.55 26.48 -29.23
N LYS A 78 -30.68 25.87 -29.61
CA LYS A 78 -31.18 25.77 -30.99
C LYS A 78 -31.49 27.15 -31.53
N GLU A 79 -31.13 27.43 -32.78
CA GLU A 79 -32.01 28.20 -33.67
C GLU A 79 -32.07 27.60 -35.08
N VAL A 80 -33.23 27.85 -35.68
CA VAL A 80 -33.89 27.31 -36.87
C VAL A 80 -33.15 27.63 -38.18
#